data_AF-A0A951C226-F1
#
_entry.id   AF-A0A951C226-F1
#
_cell.length_a   1.000
_cell.length_b   1.000
_cell.length_c   1.000
_cell.angle_alpha   90.00
_cell.angle_beta   90.00
_cell.angle_gamma   90.00
#
_symmetry.space_group_name_H-M   'P 1'
#
loop_
_entity.id
_entity.type
_entity.pdbx_description
1 polymer ?
#
loop_
_entity_poly.entity_id
_entity_poly.type
_entity_poly.pdbx_seq_one_letter_code
_entity_poly.pdbx_strand_id
1 'polypeptide(L)'
;DMQGTQNLLSLERKFDTSRYMAATSDIVALMTLEHQTRMSNLITRVGWDTRIAEADGGLNDAARAKIDGEVEEMVKYMLFADERLLEEPVQGVSTFTKTFPQRGPRDSKGRSLRDFDLQKRLFRYPLSYMIYSAAFDAMPDYAREHVYQRLYDLLSGKDQSPTYTRLTAEDRQAVLEIVRDTKKGLPSYWR
;
A
#
# COMPACT_ATOMS: atom_id res chain seq x y z
N ASP A 1 -17.21 23.96 -16.22
CA ASP A 1 -16.50 23.84 -17.49
C ASP A 1 -15.47 22.74 -17.34
N MET A 2 -15.79 21.52 -17.78
CA MET A 2 -14.97 20.29 -17.65
C MET A 2 -15.09 19.45 -18.93
N GLN A 3 -15.24 20.10 -20.09
CA GLN A 3 -15.21 19.41 -21.37
C GLN A 3 -13.78 18.89 -21.60
N GLY A 4 -13.63 17.56 -21.61
CA GLY A 4 -12.35 16.88 -21.86
C GLY A 4 -11.75 16.14 -20.66
N THR A 5 -12.25 16.35 -19.44
CA THR A 5 -11.75 15.61 -18.26
C THR A 5 -12.57 14.34 -18.03
N GLN A 6 -11.95 13.24 -17.59
CA GLN A 6 -12.67 12.04 -17.14
C GLN A 6 -13.39 12.22 -15.79
N ASN A 7 -13.23 13.37 -15.13
CA ASN A 7 -13.88 13.66 -13.85
C ASN A 7 -15.38 13.94 -14.05
N LEU A 8 -16.23 13.15 -13.40
CA LEU A 8 -17.69 13.34 -13.37
C LEU A 8 -18.11 13.87 -12.00
N LEU A 9 -18.66 15.08 -11.95
CA LEU A 9 -19.16 15.69 -10.71
C LEU A 9 -20.54 15.15 -10.27
N SER A 10 -21.27 14.50 -11.18
CA SER A 10 -22.57 13.89 -10.92
C SER A 10 -22.81 12.71 -11.88
N LEU A 11 -23.50 11.68 -11.38
CA LEU A 11 -23.92 10.51 -12.15
C LEU A 11 -25.40 10.53 -12.57
N GLU A 12 -26.15 11.57 -12.21
CA GLU A 12 -27.59 11.69 -12.53
C GLU A 12 -27.92 11.58 -14.01
N ARG A 13 -26.98 11.96 -14.88
CA ARG A 13 -27.14 11.85 -16.34
C ARG A 13 -26.84 10.45 -16.89
N LYS A 14 -26.38 9.53 -16.04
CA LYS A 14 -26.04 8.15 -16.41
C LYS A 14 -27.09 7.16 -15.95
N PHE A 15 -27.71 7.38 -14.77
CA PHE A 15 -28.78 6.55 -14.22
C PHE A 15 -29.51 7.28 -13.06
N ASP A 16 -30.60 6.70 -12.57
CA ASP A 16 -31.37 7.19 -11.41
C ASP A 16 -30.57 7.03 -10.10
N THR A 17 -29.93 8.12 -9.66
CA THR A 17 -29.09 8.14 -8.46
C THR A 17 -29.90 8.15 -7.15
N SER A 18 -31.20 8.42 -7.19
CA SER A 18 -32.05 8.49 -5.97
C SER A 18 -32.13 7.16 -5.22
N ARG A 19 -31.77 6.05 -5.89
CA ARG A 19 -31.74 4.69 -5.34
C ARG A 19 -30.45 4.38 -4.56
N TYR A 20 -29.49 5.29 -4.53
CA TYR A 20 -28.18 5.10 -3.90
C TYR A 20 -27.96 6.12 -2.78
N MET A 21 -27.11 5.76 -1.81
CA MET A 21 -26.80 6.64 -0.67
C MET A 21 -26.02 7.90 -1.06
N ALA A 22 -25.40 7.93 -2.25
CA ALA A 22 -24.72 9.09 -2.79
C ALA A 22 -24.90 9.15 -4.31
N ALA A 23 -25.08 10.36 -4.86
CA ALA A 23 -25.22 10.61 -6.29
C ALA A 23 -23.87 10.74 -7.04
N THR A 24 -22.76 10.58 -6.33
CA THR A 24 -21.40 10.80 -6.81
C THR A 24 -20.54 9.53 -6.66
N SER A 25 -19.53 9.39 -7.51
CA SER A 25 -18.46 8.41 -7.33
C SER A 25 -17.13 9.14 -7.23
N ASP A 26 -16.39 8.92 -6.15
CA ASP A 26 -15.13 9.60 -5.89
C ASP A 26 -13.95 8.80 -6.46
N ILE A 27 -13.25 9.37 -7.43
CA ILE A 27 -12.11 8.72 -8.10
C ILE A 27 -10.95 8.42 -7.15
N VAL A 28 -10.68 9.28 -6.16
CA VAL A 28 -9.62 9.04 -5.16
C VAL A 28 -10.02 7.88 -4.25
N ALA A 29 -11.30 7.81 -3.88
CA ALA A 29 -11.83 6.69 -3.12
C ALA A 29 -11.75 5.37 -3.90
N LEU A 30 -12.07 5.39 -5.20
CA LEU A 30 -11.95 4.21 -6.06
C LEU A 30 -10.51 3.74 -6.23
N MET A 31 -9.57 4.63 -6.56
CA MET A 31 -8.14 4.28 -6.65
C MET A 31 -7.60 3.72 -5.32
N THR A 32 -8.05 4.28 -4.19
CA THR A 32 -7.69 3.78 -2.87
C THR A 32 -8.28 2.38 -2.62
N LEU A 33 -9.52 2.13 -3.04
CA LEU A 33 -10.18 0.82 -2.95
C LEU A 33 -9.51 -0.22 -3.86
N GLU A 34 -9.09 0.15 -5.06
CA GLU A 34 -8.31 -0.71 -5.96
C GLU A 34 -7.00 -1.15 -5.29
N HIS A 35 -6.28 -0.20 -4.68
CA HIS A 35 -5.09 -0.51 -3.90
C HIS A 35 -5.39 -1.46 -2.73
N GLN A 36 -6.44 -1.18 -1.95
CA GLN A 36 -6.87 -2.04 -0.84
C GLN A 36 -7.16 -3.47 -1.29
N THR A 37 -7.89 -3.61 -2.39
CA THR A 37 -8.30 -4.90 -2.93
C THR A 37 -7.07 -5.70 -3.35
N ARG A 38 -6.15 -5.08 -4.10
CA ARG A 38 -4.95 -5.76 -4.58
C ARG A 38 -4.00 -6.14 -3.44
N MET A 39 -3.75 -5.26 -2.47
CA MET A 39 -2.94 -5.63 -1.30
C MET A 39 -3.59 -6.72 -0.47
N SER A 40 -4.92 -6.67 -0.26
CA SER A 40 -5.63 -7.71 0.49
C SER A 40 -5.48 -9.07 -0.18
N ASN A 41 -5.54 -9.13 -1.52
CA ASN A 41 -5.32 -10.36 -2.28
C ASN A 41 -3.89 -10.88 -2.15
N LEU A 42 -2.87 -10.00 -2.16
CA LEU A 42 -1.48 -10.39 -1.97
C LEU A 42 -1.22 -10.94 -0.57
N ILE A 43 -1.67 -10.23 0.48
CA ILE A 43 -1.59 -10.68 1.88
C ILE A 43 -2.27 -12.04 2.05
N THR A 44 -3.46 -12.18 1.47
CA THR A 44 -4.24 -13.43 1.55
C THR A 44 -3.51 -14.58 0.88
N ARG A 45 -2.97 -14.36 -0.33
CA ARG A 45 -2.22 -15.38 -1.07
C ARG A 45 -0.99 -15.85 -0.29
N VAL A 46 -0.05 -14.93 -0.04
CA VAL A 46 1.20 -15.23 0.68
C VAL A 46 0.90 -15.89 2.03
N GLY A 47 -0.09 -15.36 2.75
CA GLY A 47 -0.49 -15.90 4.04
C GLY A 47 -1.08 -17.32 3.97
N TRP A 48 -1.87 -17.65 2.94
CA TRP A 48 -2.42 -19.00 2.78
C TRP A 48 -1.39 -19.98 2.25
N ASP A 49 -0.61 -19.61 1.25
CA ASP A 49 0.45 -20.46 0.70
C ASP A 49 1.47 -20.83 1.78
N THR A 50 1.82 -19.89 2.67
CA THR A 50 2.68 -20.18 3.83
C THR A 50 2.04 -21.17 4.80
N ARG A 51 0.75 -20.98 5.16
CA ARG A 51 0.05 -21.90 6.09
C ARG A 51 -0.11 -23.31 5.51
N ILE A 52 -0.37 -23.42 4.22
CA ILE A 52 -0.47 -24.71 3.52
C ILE A 52 0.89 -25.41 3.57
N ALA A 53 1.98 -24.70 3.25
CA ALA A 53 3.33 -25.26 3.35
C ALA A 53 3.69 -25.71 4.77
N GLU A 54 3.31 -24.94 5.79
CA GLU A 54 3.49 -25.32 7.19
C GLU A 54 2.72 -26.59 7.56
N ALA A 55 1.50 -26.77 7.02
CA ALA A 55 0.67 -27.94 7.24
C ALA A 55 1.14 -29.19 6.48
N ASP A 56 1.65 -29.03 5.25
CA ASP A 56 2.03 -30.11 4.33
C ASP A 56 3.44 -30.69 4.58
N GLY A 57 3.92 -30.63 5.82
CA GLY A 57 5.22 -31.17 6.21
C GLY A 57 6.34 -30.13 6.33
N GLY A 58 6.00 -28.84 6.28
CA GLY A 58 6.86 -27.74 6.67
C GLY A 58 7.50 -26.97 5.52
N LEU A 59 8.17 -25.87 5.88
CA LEU A 59 8.88 -24.97 4.98
C LEU A 59 10.18 -25.60 4.47
N ASN A 60 10.07 -26.58 3.57
CA ASN A 60 11.19 -27.09 2.80
C ASN A 60 11.70 -26.05 1.78
N ASP A 61 12.84 -26.32 1.14
CA ASP A 61 13.49 -25.34 0.27
C ASP A 61 12.63 -24.89 -0.91
N ALA A 62 11.86 -25.81 -1.50
CA ALA A 62 10.97 -25.49 -2.62
C ALA A 62 9.80 -24.60 -2.18
N ALA A 63 9.20 -24.89 -1.02
CA ALA A 63 8.13 -24.08 -0.45
C ALA A 63 8.64 -22.67 -0.06
N ARG A 64 9.82 -22.59 0.56
CA ARG A 64 10.48 -21.31 0.88
C ARG A 64 10.73 -20.50 -0.37
N ALA A 65 11.35 -21.08 -1.39
CA ALA A 65 11.61 -20.39 -2.65
C ALA A 65 10.33 -19.84 -3.31
N LYS A 66 9.22 -20.59 -3.27
CA LYS A 66 7.93 -20.13 -3.76
C LYS A 66 7.42 -18.93 -2.93
N ILE A 67 7.37 -19.07 -1.60
CA ILE A 67 6.87 -18.03 -0.70
C ILE A 67 7.72 -16.76 -0.79
N ASP A 68 9.03 -16.89 -0.83
CA ASP A 68 9.97 -15.77 -0.94
C ASP A 68 9.73 -15.00 -2.26
N GLY A 69 9.45 -15.70 -3.37
CA GLY A 69 9.04 -15.09 -4.63
C GLY A 69 7.73 -14.30 -4.53
N GLU A 70 6.73 -14.85 -3.85
CA GLU A 70 5.45 -14.14 -3.62
C GLU A 70 5.62 -12.94 -2.67
N VAL A 71 6.53 -13.03 -1.71
CA VAL A 71 6.92 -11.91 -0.84
C VAL A 71 7.60 -10.81 -1.66
N GLU A 72 8.51 -11.13 -2.59
CA GLU A 72 9.11 -10.12 -3.46
C GLU A 72 8.06 -9.38 -4.30
N GLU A 73 7.08 -10.10 -4.87
CA GLU A 73 5.96 -9.47 -5.59
C GLU A 73 5.12 -8.57 -4.68
N MET A 74 4.85 -9.02 -3.45
CA MET A 74 4.13 -8.24 -2.46
C MET A 74 4.90 -6.98 -2.06
N VAL A 75 6.20 -7.08 -1.76
CA VAL A 75 7.07 -5.94 -1.40
C VAL A 75 7.17 -4.93 -2.54
N LYS A 76 7.34 -5.42 -3.77
CA LYS A 76 7.35 -4.58 -4.98
C LYS A 76 6.07 -3.75 -5.09
N TYR A 77 4.92 -4.38 -4.86
CA TYR A 77 3.63 -3.71 -4.88
C TYR A 77 3.44 -2.77 -3.67
N MET A 78 3.86 -3.18 -2.47
CA MET A 78 3.79 -2.37 -1.25
C MET A 78 4.57 -1.06 -1.40
N LEU A 79 5.73 -1.08 -2.05
CA LEU A 79 6.57 0.09 -2.28
C LEU A 79 6.17 0.90 -3.53
N PHE A 80 5.06 0.55 -4.18
CA PHE A 80 4.58 1.22 -5.40
C PHE A 80 5.64 1.28 -6.52
N ALA A 81 6.51 0.26 -6.61
CA ALA A 81 7.65 0.28 -7.53
C ALA A 81 7.23 0.40 -9.01
N ASP A 82 6.10 -0.24 -9.38
CA ASP A 82 5.50 -0.19 -10.71
C ASP A 82 4.32 0.80 -10.83
N GLU A 83 4.10 1.67 -9.84
CA GLU A 83 3.01 2.65 -9.91
C GLU A 83 3.20 3.56 -11.14
N ARG A 84 2.15 3.66 -11.95
CA ARG A 84 2.12 4.63 -13.04
C ARG A 84 1.92 6.02 -12.45
N LEU A 85 2.80 6.94 -12.81
CA LEU A 85 2.68 8.34 -12.41
C LEU A 85 1.40 8.94 -13.00
N LEU A 86 0.75 9.78 -12.20
CA LEU A 86 -0.37 10.59 -12.63
C LEU A 86 0.14 11.64 -13.62
N GLU A 87 -0.45 11.67 -14.81
CA GLU A 87 -0.11 12.65 -15.86
C GLU A 87 -0.72 14.02 -15.54
N GLU A 88 -1.83 14.04 -14.80
CA GLU A 88 -2.52 15.24 -14.34
C GLU A 88 -3.00 15.07 -12.89
N PRO A 89 -3.16 16.17 -12.13
CA PRO A 89 -3.70 16.10 -10.77
C PRO A 89 -5.09 15.47 -10.72
N VAL A 90 -5.30 14.64 -9.70
CA VAL A 90 -6.59 13.99 -9.46
C VAL A 90 -7.29 14.68 -8.28
N GLN A 91 -8.57 15.01 -8.46
CA GLN A 91 -9.38 15.64 -7.42
C GLN A 91 -10.63 14.81 -7.14
N GLY A 92 -10.79 14.40 -5.87
CA GLY A 92 -12.00 13.74 -5.39
C GLY A 92 -13.19 14.70 -5.30
N VAL A 93 -14.40 14.16 -5.37
CA VAL A 93 -15.67 14.92 -5.31
C VAL A 93 -16.38 14.80 -3.96
N SER A 94 -15.79 14.07 -3.01
CA SER A 94 -16.32 13.82 -1.68
C SER A 94 -15.39 14.31 -0.57
N THR A 95 -15.76 14.06 0.69
CA THR A 95 -14.91 14.34 1.85
C THR A 95 -13.80 13.29 2.05
N PHE A 96 -13.69 12.30 1.16
CA PHE A 96 -12.75 11.18 1.30
C PHE A 96 -11.28 11.64 1.39
N THR A 97 -10.83 12.55 0.52
CA THR A 97 -9.45 13.09 0.55
C THR A 97 -9.11 13.75 1.89
N LYS A 98 -10.11 14.27 2.63
CA LYS A 98 -9.93 14.86 3.96
C LYS A 98 -9.99 13.83 5.09
N THR A 99 -10.91 12.88 5.00
CA THR A 99 -11.23 11.96 6.10
C THR A 99 -10.35 10.70 6.11
N PHE A 100 -9.90 10.21 4.95
CA PHE A 100 -9.07 9.01 4.86
C PHE A 100 -7.71 9.15 5.57
N PRO A 101 -6.94 10.26 5.40
CA PRO A 101 -5.65 10.44 6.07
C PRO A 101 -5.75 10.62 7.60
N GLN A 102 -6.93 10.90 8.13
CA GLN A 102 -7.17 11.05 9.58
C GLN A 102 -7.25 9.69 10.30
N ARG A 103 -7.40 8.59 9.56
CA ARG A 103 -7.59 7.23 10.12
C ARG A 103 -6.29 6.43 10.27
N GLY A 104 -5.14 7.03 9.98
CA GLY A 104 -3.83 6.38 10.07
C GLY A 104 -3.03 6.93 11.25
N PRO A 105 -2.05 6.16 11.76
CA PRO A 105 -1.10 6.72 12.72
C PRO A 105 -0.30 7.84 12.04
N ARG A 106 0.11 8.81 12.84
CA ARG A 106 1.05 9.86 12.44
C ARG A 106 2.32 9.71 13.26
N ASP A 107 3.45 9.93 12.62
CA ASP A 107 4.71 10.04 13.32
C ASP A 107 4.81 11.36 14.11
N SER A 108 5.88 11.51 14.87
CA SER A 108 6.22 12.71 15.65
C SER A 108 6.38 13.98 14.81
N LYS A 109 6.59 13.84 13.49
CA LYS A 109 6.63 14.95 12.52
C LYS A 109 5.27 15.22 11.86
N GLY A 110 4.22 14.49 12.26
CA GLY A 110 2.86 14.62 11.73
C GLY A 110 2.64 13.97 10.37
N ARG A 111 3.53 13.11 9.86
CA ARG A 111 3.43 12.42 8.57
C ARG A 111 2.71 11.08 8.71
N SER A 112 2.00 10.64 7.67
CA SER A 112 1.34 9.33 7.63
C SER A 112 1.48 8.66 6.28
N LEU A 113 1.57 7.31 6.24
CA LEU A 113 1.47 6.54 4.98
C LEU A 113 0.10 6.67 4.29
N ARG A 114 -0.88 7.27 4.96
CA ARG A 114 -2.19 7.61 4.37
C ARG A 114 -2.26 9.02 3.77
N ASP A 115 -1.21 9.83 3.91
CA ASP A 115 -1.20 11.16 3.32
C ASP A 115 -1.13 11.03 1.79
N PHE A 116 -2.07 11.68 1.10
CA PHE A 116 -2.12 11.66 -0.36
C PHE A 116 -1.15 12.68 -0.97
N ASP A 117 -0.71 12.39 -2.21
CA ASP A 117 -0.04 13.36 -3.09
C ASP A 117 -1.03 13.91 -4.12
N LEU A 118 -1.70 13.02 -4.88
CA LEU A 118 -2.68 13.29 -5.95
C LEU A 118 -2.20 14.23 -7.07
N GLN A 119 -0.93 14.61 -7.08
CA GLN A 119 -0.34 15.44 -8.13
C GLN A 119 0.42 14.57 -9.13
N LYS A 120 1.24 13.65 -8.61
CA LYS A 120 2.10 12.75 -9.38
C LYS A 120 1.91 11.28 -9.01
N ARG A 121 1.46 11.00 -7.79
CA ARG A 121 1.25 9.65 -7.24
C ARG A 121 -0.01 9.62 -6.36
N LEU A 122 -0.51 8.43 -6.02
CA LEU A 122 -1.64 8.32 -5.10
C LEU A 122 -1.24 8.76 -3.68
N PHE A 123 -0.27 8.06 -3.07
CA PHE A 123 0.22 8.36 -1.73
C PHE A 123 1.52 9.15 -1.77
N ARG A 124 1.71 10.03 -0.78
CA ARG A 124 2.91 10.86 -0.66
C ARG A 124 4.15 10.08 -0.27
N TYR A 125 3.99 9.07 0.58
CA TYR A 125 5.09 8.22 1.04
C TYR A 125 4.91 6.82 0.42
N PRO A 126 5.89 6.33 -0.37
CA PRO A 126 5.74 5.11 -1.17
C PRO A 126 5.91 3.84 -0.33
N LEU A 127 4.97 3.61 0.57
CA LEU A 127 4.73 2.35 1.25
C LEU A 127 3.25 2.21 1.54
N SER A 128 2.67 1.06 1.18
CA SER A 128 1.26 0.78 1.43
C SER A 128 0.92 0.94 2.91
N TYR A 129 -0.08 1.77 3.21
CA TYR A 129 -0.61 1.91 4.57
C TYR A 129 -1.22 0.61 5.10
N MET A 130 -1.42 -0.42 4.26
CA MET A 130 -1.91 -1.72 4.70
C MET A 130 -0.90 -2.53 5.50
N ILE A 131 0.35 -2.05 5.64
CA ILE A 131 1.27 -2.53 6.66
C ILE A 131 0.68 -2.41 8.08
N TYR A 132 -0.27 -1.49 8.31
CA TYR A 132 -1.00 -1.35 9.58
C TYR A 132 -2.29 -2.18 9.66
N SER A 133 -2.59 -3.02 8.66
CA SER A 133 -3.82 -3.81 8.68
C SER A 133 -3.68 -5.02 9.61
N ALA A 134 -4.79 -5.41 10.23
CA ALA A 134 -4.85 -6.64 11.02
C ALA A 134 -4.53 -7.89 10.18
N ALA A 135 -4.84 -7.87 8.88
CA ALA A 135 -4.53 -8.96 7.96
C ALA A 135 -3.01 -9.12 7.78
N PHE A 136 -2.27 -8.01 7.63
CA PHE A 136 -0.80 -8.03 7.58
C PHE A 136 -0.21 -8.54 8.90
N ASP A 137 -0.74 -8.05 10.02
CA ASP A 137 -0.28 -8.48 11.36
C ASP A 137 -0.59 -9.95 11.65
N ALA A 138 -1.63 -10.51 11.04
CA ALA A 138 -2.00 -11.91 11.18
C ALA A 138 -1.30 -12.84 10.18
N MET A 139 -0.41 -12.35 9.31
CA MET A 139 0.37 -13.22 8.42
C MET A 139 1.25 -14.19 9.24
N PRO A 140 1.50 -15.41 8.72
CA PRO A 140 2.43 -16.35 9.35
C PRO A 140 3.81 -15.73 9.55
N ASP A 141 4.48 -16.08 10.64
CA ASP A 141 5.70 -15.42 11.09
C ASP A 141 6.81 -15.47 10.02
N TYR A 142 6.97 -16.61 9.34
CA TYR A 142 7.96 -16.75 8.26
C TYR A 142 7.80 -15.69 7.17
N ALA A 143 6.60 -15.58 6.60
CA ALA A 143 6.33 -14.63 5.52
C ALA A 143 6.38 -13.19 6.02
N ARG A 144 5.78 -12.89 7.18
CA ARG A 144 5.76 -11.52 7.74
C ARG A 144 7.17 -11.02 8.05
N GLU A 145 8.02 -11.88 8.61
CA GLU A 145 9.43 -11.55 8.88
C GLU A 145 10.20 -11.31 7.58
N HIS A 146 9.99 -12.13 6.55
CA HIS A 146 10.64 -11.94 5.27
C HIS A 146 10.24 -10.61 4.61
N VAL A 147 8.95 -10.24 4.68
CA VAL A 147 8.48 -8.92 4.23
C VAL A 147 9.18 -7.80 4.99
N TYR A 148 9.28 -7.88 6.33
CA TYR A 148 9.97 -6.86 7.12
C TYR A 148 11.46 -6.75 6.78
N GLN A 149 12.14 -7.88 6.59
CA GLN A 149 13.56 -7.87 6.24
C GLN A 149 13.79 -7.22 4.87
N ARG A 150 12.95 -7.55 3.87
CA ARG A 150 13.05 -7.00 2.53
C ARG A 150 12.72 -5.52 2.47
N LEU A 151 11.66 -5.10 3.16
CA LEU A 151 11.34 -3.69 3.32
C LEU A 151 12.51 -2.94 4.00
N TYR A 152 13.11 -3.51 5.05
CA TYR A 152 14.26 -2.89 5.71
C TYR A 152 15.47 -2.76 4.79
N ASP A 153 15.87 -3.83 4.10
CA ASP A 153 17.03 -3.81 3.19
C ASP A 153 16.87 -2.77 2.07
N LEU A 154 15.65 -2.61 1.55
CA LEU A 154 15.33 -1.57 0.56
C LEU A 154 15.35 -0.18 1.21
N LEU A 155 14.62 0.03 2.30
CA LEU A 155 14.49 1.35 2.92
C LEU A 155 15.79 1.83 3.60
N SER A 156 16.68 0.94 4.01
CA SER A 156 18.01 1.28 4.53
C SER A 156 19.03 1.52 3.41
N GLY A 157 18.67 1.31 2.14
CA GLY A 157 19.53 1.47 0.98
C GLY A 157 20.57 0.37 0.78
N LYS A 158 20.42 -0.78 1.48
CA LYS A 158 21.27 -1.98 1.29
C LYS A 158 20.99 -2.66 -0.06
N ASP A 159 19.74 -2.62 -0.50
CA ASP A 159 19.33 -3.04 -1.83
C ASP A 159 18.96 -1.81 -2.69
N GLN A 160 19.72 -1.61 -3.76
CA GLN A 160 19.54 -0.54 -4.75
C GLN A 160 19.25 -1.09 -6.15
N SER A 161 18.61 -2.26 -6.21
CA SER A 161 18.25 -2.90 -7.47
C SER A 161 17.43 -1.96 -8.39
N PRO A 162 17.60 -2.06 -9.72
CA PRO A 162 16.96 -1.15 -10.68
C PRO A 162 15.42 -1.07 -10.57
N THR A 163 14.80 -2.14 -10.07
CA THR A 163 13.37 -2.25 -9.81
C THR A 163 12.83 -1.10 -8.93
N TYR A 164 13.63 -0.60 -7.99
CA TYR A 164 13.22 0.41 -7.02
C TYR A 164 13.86 1.78 -7.28
N THR A 165 14.23 2.07 -8.53
CA THR A 165 14.85 3.34 -8.94
C THR A 165 13.98 4.57 -8.66
N ARG A 166 12.65 4.40 -8.62
CA ARG A 166 11.70 5.47 -8.26
C ARG A 166 11.66 5.79 -6.77
N LEU A 167 12.17 4.91 -5.92
CA LEU A 167 12.21 5.07 -4.48
C LEU A 167 13.47 5.87 -4.10
N THR A 168 13.34 7.20 -4.02
CA THR A 168 14.46 8.12 -3.77
C THR A 168 15.03 7.96 -2.34
N ALA A 169 16.19 8.55 -2.08
CA ALA A 169 16.78 8.52 -0.74
C ALA A 169 15.86 9.20 0.30
N GLU A 170 15.20 10.30 -0.07
CA GLU A 170 14.24 11.00 0.76
C GLU A 170 13.00 10.16 1.03
N ASP A 171 12.47 9.48 0.01
CA ASP A 171 11.33 8.56 0.15
C ASP A 171 11.68 7.42 1.13
N ARG A 172 12.86 6.80 0.97
CA ARG A 172 13.37 5.74 1.85
C ARG A 172 13.46 6.20 3.30
N GLN A 173 14.13 7.33 3.53
CA GLN A 173 14.31 7.89 4.86
C GLN A 173 12.96 8.25 5.50
N ALA A 174 12.06 8.90 4.75
CA ALA A 174 10.77 9.30 5.27
C ALA A 174 9.91 8.10 5.67
N VAL A 175 9.83 7.08 4.81
CA VAL A 175 9.07 5.85 5.10
C VAL A 175 9.67 5.13 6.31
N LEU A 176 11.00 4.99 6.36
CA LEU A 176 11.69 4.31 7.46
C LEU A 176 11.44 5.01 8.81
N GLU A 177 11.52 6.34 8.85
CA GLU A 177 11.19 7.12 10.04
C GLU A 177 9.71 6.97 10.43
N ILE A 178 8.78 7.07 9.48
CA ILE A 178 7.34 6.93 9.75
C ILE A 178 7.06 5.54 10.35
N VAL A 179 7.57 4.47 9.74
CA VAL A 179 7.31 3.10 10.20
C VAL A 179 7.91 2.87 11.58
N ARG A 180 9.15 3.32 11.84
CA ARG A 180 9.80 3.20 13.15
C ARG A 180 9.00 3.85 14.28
N ASP A 181 8.42 5.01 14.02
CA ASP A 181 7.69 5.78 15.04
C ASP A 181 6.26 5.25 15.27
N THR A 182 5.65 4.63 14.25
CA THR A 182 4.21 4.34 14.25
C THR A 182 3.84 2.86 14.24
N LYS A 183 4.69 1.97 13.72
CA LYS A 183 4.37 0.54 13.60
C LYS A 183 4.80 -0.18 14.88
N LYS A 184 3.83 -0.80 15.55
CA LYS A 184 4.08 -1.65 16.73
C LYS A 184 4.59 -3.03 16.29
N GLY A 185 5.36 -3.67 17.15
CA GLY A 185 5.82 -5.05 16.93
C GLY A 185 6.86 -5.21 15.82
N LEU A 186 7.56 -4.13 15.45
CA LEU A 186 8.65 -4.23 14.48
C LEU A 186 9.79 -5.13 15.01
N PRO A 187 10.45 -5.89 14.13
CA PRO A 187 11.65 -6.65 14.45
C PRO A 187 12.76 -5.75 15.03
N SER A 188 13.68 -6.32 15.80
CA SER A 188 14.71 -5.54 16.51
C SER A 188 15.65 -4.76 15.58
N TYR A 189 15.96 -5.28 14.40
CA TYR A 189 16.82 -4.60 13.43
C TYR A 189 16.17 -3.37 12.78
N TRP A 190 14.86 -3.19 12.94
CA TRP A 190 14.19 -1.95 12.57
C TRP A 190 14.37 -0.84 13.59
N ARG A 191 14.86 -1.11 14.81
CA ARG A 191 14.98 -0.11 15.88
C ARG A 191 16.23 0.74 15.75
#